data_AF-A0A938VXD3-F1
#
_entry.id   AF-A0A938VXD3-F1
#
_cell.length_a   1.000
_cell.length_b   1.000
_cell.length_c   1.000
_cell.angle_alpha   90.00
_cell.angle_beta   90.00
_cell.angle_gamma   90.00
#
_symmetry.space_group_name_H-M   'P 1'
#
loop_
_entity.id
_entity.type
_entity.pdbx_description
1 polymer ?
#
loop_
_entity_poly.entity_id
_entity_poly.type
_entity_poly.pdbx_seq_one_letter_code
_entity_poly.pdbx_strand_id
1 'polypeptide(L)'
;MTLDDIMRDIQAMREDLLVFERKYGVPTEIFYEAYRRGEEPDDSAWVLDWSEWAATQQLLQERLAAYNSGVRRLLVNTVVTNLTELIGRTARSVPGAPGSAPHPLGLPWTGCRVRAPVNR
;
A
#
# COMPACT_ATOMS: atom_id res chain seq x y z
N MET A 1 -8.28 1.63 16.25
CA MET A 1 -7.39 1.49 15.08
C MET A 1 -7.43 2.79 14.30
N THR A 2 -6.30 3.49 14.24
CA THR A 2 -6.09 4.74 13.49
C THR A 2 -5.60 4.43 12.08
N LEU A 3 -5.65 5.40 11.14
CA LEU A 3 -5.11 5.21 9.80
C LEU A 3 -3.60 4.90 9.79
N ASP A 4 -2.85 5.40 10.78
CA ASP A 4 -1.42 5.09 10.94
C ASP A 4 -1.23 3.60 11.29
N ASP A 5 -2.05 3.08 12.22
CA ASP A 5 -2.03 1.65 12.56
C ASP A 5 -2.35 0.78 11.34
N ILE A 6 -3.40 1.12 10.56
CA ILE A 6 -3.74 0.37 9.34
C ILE A 6 -2.60 0.43 8.32
N MET A 7 -1.94 1.58 8.18
CA MET A 7 -0.81 1.71 7.26
C MET A 7 0.36 0.83 7.69
N ARG A 8 0.69 0.77 8.99
CA ARG A 8 1.74 -0.13 9.50
C ARG A 8 1.40 -1.60 9.25
N ASP A 9 0.15 -2.00 9.51
CA ASP A 9 -0.34 -3.35 9.20
C ASP A 9 -0.19 -3.67 7.71
N ILE A 10 -0.56 -2.74 6.82
CA ILE A 10 -0.42 -2.90 5.36
C ILE A 10 1.03 -3.09 4.95
N GLN A 11 1.97 -2.33 5.54
CA GLN A 11 3.39 -2.48 5.21
C GLN A 11 3.95 -3.82 5.71
N ALA A 12 3.62 -4.22 6.94
CA ALA A 12 4.03 -5.51 7.48
C ALA A 12 3.54 -6.67 6.59
N MET A 13 2.25 -6.68 6.22
CA MET A 13 1.71 -7.72 5.35
C MET A 13 2.37 -7.73 3.97
N ARG A 14 2.70 -6.56 3.40
CA ARG A 14 3.45 -6.49 2.14
C ARG A 14 4.83 -7.10 2.26
N GLU A 15 5.53 -6.86 3.38
CA GLU A 15 6.83 -7.48 3.66
C GLU A 15 6.72 -8.99 3.82
N ASP A 16 5.69 -9.48 4.51
CA ASP A 16 5.43 -10.92 4.65
C ASP A 16 5.20 -11.57 3.27
N LEU A 17 4.47 -10.89 2.38
CA LEU A 17 4.21 -11.39 1.03
C LEU A 17 5.46 -11.47 0.16
N LEU A 18 6.42 -10.55 0.35
CA LEU A 18 7.71 -10.60 -0.33
C LEU A 18 8.52 -11.86 0.01
N VAL A 19 8.28 -12.49 1.17
CA VAL A 19 8.95 -13.76 1.52
C VAL A 19 8.59 -14.84 0.51
N PHE A 20 7.31 -14.96 0.16
CA PHE A 20 6.84 -15.93 -0.84
C PHE A 20 7.36 -15.59 -2.23
N GLU A 21 7.34 -14.31 -2.63
CA GLU A 21 7.87 -13.90 -3.94
C GLU A 21 9.35 -14.26 -4.10
N ARG A 22 10.15 -14.08 -3.05
CA ARG A 22 11.57 -14.46 -3.05
C ARG A 22 11.78 -15.97 -3.05
N LYS A 23 10.94 -16.71 -2.30
CA LYS A 23 11.02 -18.17 -2.18
C LYS A 23 10.68 -18.87 -3.49
N TYR A 24 9.68 -18.36 -4.22
CA TYR A 24 9.15 -19.01 -5.42
C TYR A 24 9.50 -18.30 -6.74
N GLY A 25 10.08 -17.10 -6.67
CA GLY A 25 10.53 -16.35 -7.84
C GLY A 25 9.42 -15.83 -8.73
N VAL A 26 8.18 -15.78 -8.23
CA VAL A 26 7.02 -15.26 -8.97
C VAL A 26 6.31 -14.17 -8.16
N PRO A 27 5.82 -13.09 -8.81
CA PRO A 27 5.11 -12.03 -8.12
C PRO A 27 3.80 -12.50 -7.48
N THR A 28 3.37 -11.81 -6.44
CA THR A 28 2.06 -11.99 -5.78
C THR A 28 0.91 -12.03 -6.79
N GLU A 29 0.93 -11.20 -7.83
CA GLU A 29 -0.13 -11.14 -8.83
C GLU A 29 -0.29 -12.47 -9.57
N ILE A 30 0.82 -13.15 -9.88
CA ILE A 30 0.80 -14.44 -10.56
C ILE A 30 0.31 -15.55 -9.62
N PHE A 31 0.76 -15.53 -8.36
CA PHE A 31 0.20 -16.40 -7.31
C PHE A 31 -1.32 -16.25 -7.21
N TYR A 32 -1.80 -15.00 -7.24
CA TYR A 32 -3.22 -14.70 -7.14
C TYR A 32 -4.03 -15.12 -8.36
N GLU A 33 -3.48 -15.02 -9.56
CA GLU A 33 -4.12 -15.57 -10.74
C GLU A 33 -4.29 -17.08 -10.66
N ALA A 34 -3.24 -17.81 -10.26
CA ALA A 34 -3.31 -19.27 -10.08
C ALA A 34 -4.30 -19.66 -8.98
N TYR A 35 -4.26 -18.97 -7.83
CA TYR A 35 -5.24 -19.14 -6.74
C TYR A 35 -6.69 -18.95 -7.22
N ARG A 36 -6.94 -17.90 -8.00
CA ARG A 36 -8.27 -17.63 -8.56
C ARG A 36 -8.76 -18.67 -9.57
N ARG A 37 -7.85 -19.39 -10.20
CA ARG A 37 -8.17 -20.48 -11.15
C ARG A 37 -8.37 -21.82 -10.45
N GLY A 38 -8.08 -21.92 -9.16
CA GLY A 38 -8.09 -23.19 -8.43
C GLY A 38 -6.94 -24.11 -8.85
N GLU A 39 -5.86 -23.55 -9.38
CA GLU A 39 -4.63 -24.29 -9.67
C GLU A 39 -3.90 -24.51 -8.34
N GLU A 40 -4.14 -25.66 -7.70
CA GLU A 40 -3.47 -26.05 -6.47
C GLU A 40 -2.11 -26.71 -6.77
N PRO A 41 -1.07 -26.48 -5.95
CA PRO A 41 0.20 -27.18 -6.07
C PRO A 41 0.05 -28.69 -5.80
N ASP A 42 0.66 -29.53 -6.65
CA ASP A 42 0.70 -30.99 -6.44
C ASP A 42 1.60 -31.40 -5.24
N ASP A 43 2.59 -30.56 -4.90
CA ASP A 43 3.51 -30.81 -3.79
C ASP A 43 2.91 -30.35 -2.46
N SER A 44 2.75 -31.30 -1.52
CA SER A 44 2.21 -31.05 -0.19
C SER A 44 3.02 -30.03 0.62
N ALA A 45 4.33 -29.89 0.35
CA ALA A 45 5.17 -28.87 0.98
C ALA A 45 4.77 -27.45 0.56
N TRP A 46 4.17 -27.28 -0.61
CA TRP A 46 3.77 -25.98 -1.15
C TRP A 46 2.37 -25.58 -0.70
N VAL A 47 1.52 -26.56 -0.37
CA VAL A 47 0.14 -26.33 0.09
C VAL A 47 0.10 -25.47 1.36
N LEU A 48 1.02 -25.68 2.30
CA LEU A 48 1.07 -24.89 3.53
C LEU A 48 1.41 -23.42 3.24
N ASP A 49 2.50 -23.18 2.52
CA ASP A 49 2.92 -21.84 2.10
C ASP A 49 1.83 -21.15 1.26
N TRP A 50 1.14 -21.91 0.40
CA TRP A 50 0.02 -21.42 -0.40
C TRP A 50 -1.14 -20.92 0.46
N SER A 51 -1.51 -21.68 1.49
CA SER A 51 -2.56 -21.30 2.42
C SER A 51 -2.21 -20.07 3.25
N GLU A 52 -0.95 -19.97 3.69
CA GLU A 52 -0.44 -18.84 4.47
C GLU A 52 -0.38 -17.57 3.61
N TRP A 53 0.15 -17.68 2.38
CA TRP A 53 0.13 -16.60 1.41
C TRP A 53 -1.30 -16.13 1.13
N ALA A 54 -2.24 -17.04 0.86
CA ALA A 54 -3.62 -16.69 0.54
C ALA A 54 -4.32 -15.97 1.71
N ALA A 55 -4.13 -16.45 2.94
CA ALA A 55 -4.65 -15.80 4.13
C ALA A 55 -4.07 -14.39 4.31
N THR A 56 -2.76 -14.23 4.09
CA THR A 56 -2.07 -12.95 4.19
C THR A 56 -2.57 -11.96 3.14
N GLN A 57 -2.75 -12.40 1.89
CA GLN A 57 -3.32 -11.58 0.83
C GLN A 57 -4.74 -11.13 1.13
N GLN A 58 -5.59 -12.05 1.60
CA GLN A 58 -6.97 -11.71 1.94
C GLN A 58 -7.01 -10.66 3.04
N LEU A 59 -6.20 -10.82 4.08
CA LEU A 59 -6.11 -9.85 5.17
C LEU A 59 -5.57 -8.50 4.71
N LEU A 60 -4.57 -8.49 3.81
CA LEU A 60 -4.07 -7.25 3.20
C LEU A 60 -5.18 -6.52 2.44
N GLN A 61 -6.01 -7.24 1.66
CA GLN A 61 -7.13 -6.64 0.94
C GLN A 61 -8.17 -6.03 1.89
N GLU A 62 -8.46 -6.70 3.01
CA GLU A 62 -9.34 -6.16 4.05
C GLU A 62 -8.76 -4.89 4.69
N ARG A 63 -7.45 -4.86 4.98
CA ARG A 63 -6.77 -3.68 5.53
C ARG A 63 -6.74 -2.52 4.54
N LEU A 64 -6.49 -2.78 3.26
CA LEU A 64 -6.57 -1.77 2.19
C LEU A 64 -7.99 -1.20 2.08
N ALA A 65 -9.02 -2.05 2.14
CA ALA A 65 -10.41 -1.61 2.13
C ALA A 65 -10.75 -0.74 3.36
N ALA A 66 -10.29 -1.13 4.54
CA ALA A 66 -10.47 -0.38 5.77
C ALA A 66 -9.76 0.99 5.72
N TYR A 67 -8.53 1.04 5.20
CA TYR A 67 -7.78 2.28 5.01
C TYR A 67 -8.52 3.23 4.06
N ASN A 68 -8.93 2.73 2.88
CA ASN A 68 -9.68 3.50 1.89
C ASN A 68 -10.99 4.04 2.44
N SER A 69 -11.71 3.22 3.22
CA SER A 69 -12.95 3.63 3.89
C SER A 69 -12.69 4.73 4.92
N GLY A 70 -11.60 4.62 5.70
CA GLY A 70 -11.19 5.63 6.66
C GLY A 70 -10.82 6.96 5.98
N VAL A 71 -10.05 6.93 4.90
CA VAL A 71 -9.70 8.11 4.09
C VAL A 71 -10.96 8.78 3.53
N ARG A 72 -11.86 7.99 2.93
CA ARG A 72 -13.14 8.51 2.42
C ARG A 72 -13.95 9.18 3.52
N ARG A 73 -13.99 8.61 4.72
CA ARG A 73 -14.68 9.20 5.88
C ARG A 73 -14.09 10.55 6.28
N LEU A 74 -12.77 10.70 6.25
CA LEU A 74 -12.11 11.97 6.56
C LEU A 74 -12.43 13.07 5.53
N LEU A 75 -12.52 12.71 4.25
CA LEU A 75 -12.89 13.64 3.18
C LEU A 75 -14.36 14.06 3.28
N VAL A 76 -15.27 13.10 3.51
CA VAL A 76 -16.72 13.38 3.64
C VAL A 76 -17.02 14.21 4.88
N ASN A 77 -16.34 13.96 5.99
CA ASN A 77 -16.51 14.70 7.24
C ASN A 77 -15.73 16.04 7.26
N THR A 78 -15.17 16.47 6.12
CA THR A 78 -14.38 17.70 5.94
C THR A 78 -13.21 17.88 6.92
N VAL A 79 -12.74 16.80 7.55
CA VAL A 79 -11.58 16.80 8.44
C VAL A 79 -10.30 17.14 7.65
N VAL A 80 -10.28 16.74 6.38
CA VAL A 80 -9.30 17.11 5.36
C VAL A 80 -10.05 17.55 4.11
N THR A 81 -9.58 18.60 3.47
CA THR A 81 -10.26 19.24 2.33
C THR A 81 -9.96 18.52 1.01
N ASN A 82 -8.78 17.90 0.93
CA ASN A 82 -8.31 17.15 -0.23
C ASN A 82 -7.23 16.13 0.15
N LEU A 83 -6.87 15.26 -0.80
CA LEU A 83 -5.86 14.22 -0.58
C LEU A 83 -4.45 14.77 -0.31
N THR A 84 -4.08 15.92 -0.90
CA THR A 84 -2.77 16.55 -0.66
C THR A 84 -2.61 16.96 0.79
N GLU A 85 -3.67 17.50 1.40
CA GLU A 85 -3.68 17.85 2.82
C GLU A 85 -3.53 16.60 3.70
N LEU A 86 -4.23 15.51 3.37
CA LEU A 86 -4.10 14.23 4.07
C LEU A 86 -2.65 13.71 4.01
N ILE A 87 -2.04 13.68 2.82
CA ILE A 87 -0.64 13.25 2.64
C ILE A 87 0.30 14.14 3.45
N GLY A 88 0.08 15.46 3.46
CA GLY A 88 0.90 16.39 4.26
C GLY A 88 0.79 16.12 5.77
N ARG A 89 -0.38 15.69 6.26
CA ARG A 89 -0.58 15.34 7.68
C ARG A 89 0.12 14.02 8.03
N THR A 90 0.02 13.00 7.19
CA THR A 90 0.65 11.69 7.44
C THR A 90 2.16 11.72 7.25
N ALA A 91 2.69 12.54 6.34
CA ALA A 91 4.13 12.72 6.19
C ALA A 91 4.80 13.34 7.44
N ARG A 92 4.04 14.15 8.20
CA ARG A 92 4.53 14.77 9.44
C ARG A 92 4.48 13.86 10.67
N SER A 93 3.73 12.76 10.63
CA SER A 93 3.63 11.81 11.75
C SER A 93 4.73 10.74 11.76
N VAL A 94 5.60 10.70 10.75
CA VAL A 94 6.79 9.83 10.75
C VAL A 94 7.81 10.35 11.76
N PRO A 95 8.08 9.66 12.88
CA PRO A 95 9.07 10.10 13.85
C PRO A 95 10.46 9.92 13.23
N GLY A 96 11.07 11.01 12.78
CA GLY A 96 12.37 11.00 12.09
C GLY A 96 12.38 11.67 10.72
N ALA A 97 11.24 12.12 10.17
CA ALA A 97 11.26 13.05 9.06
C ALA A 97 11.85 14.39 9.56
N PRO A 98 12.95 14.91 8.99
CA PRO A 98 13.44 16.23 9.36
C PRO A 98 12.29 17.21 9.14
N GLY A 99 11.90 17.87 10.24
CA GLY A 99 10.77 18.79 10.29
C GLY A 99 10.80 19.71 9.09
N SER A 100 9.64 19.90 8.47
CA SER A 100 9.40 20.77 7.31
C SER A 100 10.42 21.90 7.23
N ALA A 101 11.50 21.66 6.48
CA ALA A 101 12.45 22.71 6.18
C ALA A 101 11.70 23.70 5.28
N PRO A 102 11.64 24.99 5.63
CA PRO A 102 11.10 25.97 4.71
C PRO A 102 11.96 25.91 3.43
N HIS A 103 11.27 25.77 2.29
CA HIS A 103 11.89 25.89 0.97
C HIS A 103 12.75 27.17 0.95
N PRO A 104 14.03 27.13 0.55
CA PRO A 104 14.88 28.33 0.51
C PRO A 104 14.40 29.39 -0.50
N LEU A 105 13.27 29.19 -1.20
CA LEU A 105 12.78 30.06 -2.26
C LEU A 105 11.25 30.34 -2.22
N GLY A 106 10.52 29.98 -1.16
CA GLY A 106 9.12 30.40 -1.00
C GLY A 106 8.14 30.00 -2.13
N LEU A 107 8.45 28.95 -2.91
CA LEU A 107 7.57 28.46 -3.98
C LEU A 107 6.67 27.34 -3.45
N PRO A 108 5.36 27.32 -3.80
CA PRO A 108 4.50 26.18 -3.51
C PRO A 108 4.97 24.95 -4.29
N TRP A 109 4.81 23.77 -3.67
CA TRP A 109 5.05 22.47 -4.29
C TRP A 109 4.20 22.33 -5.57
N THR A 110 4.78 22.69 -6.72
CA THR A 110 4.20 22.39 -8.02
C THR A 110 4.55 20.93 -8.31
N GLY A 111 3.49 20.12 -8.30
CA GLY A 111 3.57 18.69 -8.37
C GLY A 111 4.28 18.13 -9.59
N CYS A 112 4.55 16.83 -9.50
CA CYS A 112 4.91 15.93 -10.58
C CYS A 112 4.25 16.33 -11.90
N ARG A 113 4.99 17.04 -12.76
CA ARG A 113 4.58 17.27 -14.15
C ARG A 113 4.90 15.98 -14.89
N VAL A 114 3.91 15.10 -15.00
CA VAL A 114 3.92 14.00 -15.97
C VAL A 114 4.24 14.62 -17.34
N ARG A 115 5.38 14.24 -17.90
CA ARG A 115 5.84 14.71 -19.20
C ARG A 115 5.00 14.00 -20.26
N ALA A 116 4.06 14.72 -20.87
CA ALA A 116 3.37 14.23 -22.07
C ALA A 116 4.43 14.00 -23.18
N PRO A 117 4.35 12.89 -23.94
CA PRO A 117 5.27 12.66 -25.05
C PRO A 117 4.99 13.67 -26.17
N VAL A 118 6.03 14.36 -26.62
CA VAL A 118 5.98 15.19 -27.82
C VAL A 118 5.98 14.23 -29.02
N ASN A 119 4.91 14.28 -29.81
CA ASN A 119 4.81 13.51 -31.04
C ASN A 119 5.67 14.19 -32.12
N ARG A 120 6.51 13.43 -32.82
CA ARG A 120 7.16 13.86 -34.07
C ARG A 120 7.06 12.75 -35.09
#